data_AF-A0A7W5SDC9-F1
#
_entry.id   AF-A0A7W5SDC9-F1
#
_cell.length_a   1.000
_cell.length_b   1.000
_cell.length_c   1.000
_cell.angle_alpha   90.00
_cell.angle_beta   90.00
_cell.angle_gamma   90.00
#
_symmetry.space_group_name_H-M   'P 1'
#
loop_
_entity.id
_entity.type
_entity.pdbx_description
1 polymer ?
#
loop_
_entity_poly.entity_id
_entity_poly.type
_entity_poly.pdbx_seq_one_letter_code
_entity_poly.pdbx_strand_id
1 'polypeptide(L)' 'MPDDIYVPRDGARIPMPGNAGDWPADGRPINPLSPYERRLKQDGDLVLKPAATAASSKKGQGGDTGGDQS' A
#
# COMPACT_ATOMS: atom_id res chain seq x y z
N MET A 1 -6.08 20.79 3.53
CA MET A 1 -6.46 19.42 3.14
C MET A 1 -5.22 18.59 3.35
N PRO A 2 -5.24 17.49 4.14
CA PRO A 2 -4.10 16.57 4.15
C PRO A 2 -3.89 16.03 2.74
N ASP A 3 -2.65 15.93 2.30
CA ASP A 3 -2.33 15.35 1.00
C ASP A 3 -2.72 13.86 0.98
N ASP A 4 -3.34 13.42 -0.11
CA ASP A 4 -3.67 12.02 -0.34
C ASP A 4 -2.38 11.17 -0.37
N ILE A 5 -2.31 10.16 0.50
CA ILE A 5 -1.17 9.23 0.56
C ILE A 5 -1.44 8.03 -0.33
N TYR A 6 -0.49 7.69 -1.19
CA TYR A 6 -0.59 6.53 -2.08
C TYR A 6 0.44 5.46 -1.72
N VAL A 7 -0.01 4.22 -1.64
CA VAL A 7 0.79 3.03 -1.37
C VAL A 7 0.81 2.12 -2.61
N PRO A 8 1.82 1.25 -2.76
CA PRO A 8 1.77 0.21 -3.78
C PRO A 8 0.55 -0.68 -3.56
N ARG A 9 -0.07 -1.13 -4.66
CA ARG A 9 -1.06 -2.21 -4.59
C ARG A 9 -0.50 -3.43 -3.86
N ASP A 10 -1.37 -4.21 -3.25
CA ASP A 10 -0.94 -5.34 -2.42
C ASP A 10 -0.04 -6.31 -3.21
N GLY A 11 1.10 -6.68 -2.60
CA GLY A 11 2.13 -7.51 -3.19
C GLY A 11 2.97 -6.88 -4.31
N ALA A 12 2.75 -5.61 -4.70
CA ALA A 12 3.56 -4.95 -5.72
C ALA A 12 4.81 -4.28 -5.13
N ARG A 13 5.91 -4.41 -5.86
CA ARG A 13 7.12 -3.60 -5.67
C ARG A 13 7.22 -2.64 -6.85
N ILE A 14 7.28 -1.35 -6.55
CA ILE A 14 7.36 -0.30 -7.57
C ILE A 14 8.75 0.34 -7.46
N PRO A 15 9.71 -0.03 -8.34
CA PRO A 15 11.01 0.62 -8.34
C PRO A 15 10.88 2.07 -8.79
N MET A 16 11.55 3.00 -8.11
CA MET A 16 11.58 4.40 -8.48
C MET A 16 12.74 4.67 -9.46
N PRO A 17 12.54 5.61 -10.41
CA PRO A 17 13.59 5.96 -11.37
C PRO A 17 14.81 6.58 -10.68
N GLY A 18 15.97 6.51 -11.33
CA GLY A 18 17.19 7.15 -10.85
C GLY A 18 17.82 6.49 -9.61
N ASN A 19 17.66 5.16 -9.46
CA ASN A 19 18.19 4.39 -8.32
C ASN A 19 17.67 4.84 -6.95
N ALA A 20 16.51 5.48 -6.89
CA ALA A 20 15.93 5.99 -5.64
C ALA A 20 15.33 4.92 -4.71
N GLY A 21 15.52 3.62 -5.02
CA GLY A 21 14.91 2.50 -4.30
C GLY A 21 13.47 2.23 -4.72
N ASP A 22 12.74 1.43 -3.95
CA ASP A 22 11.33 1.14 -4.18
C ASP A 22 10.42 2.21 -3.56
N TRP A 23 9.21 2.34 -4.09
CA TRP A 23 8.16 3.16 -3.49
C TRP A 23 7.88 2.71 -2.06
N PRO A 24 7.75 3.64 -1.09
CA PRO A 24 7.60 3.28 0.32
C PRO A 24 6.31 2.49 0.58
N ALA A 25 6.41 1.42 1.37
CA ALA A 25 5.26 0.62 1.80
C ALA A 25 4.25 1.43 2.63
N ASP A 26 4.74 2.39 3.43
CA ASP A 26 3.90 3.29 4.22
C ASP A 26 3.19 4.36 3.37
N GLY A 27 3.63 4.51 2.13
CA GLY A 27 3.09 5.42 1.13
C GLY A 27 3.66 6.84 1.22
N ARG A 28 3.43 7.61 0.16
CA ARG A 28 3.74 9.04 0.09
C ARG A 28 2.75 9.77 -0.83
N PRO A 29 2.67 11.11 -0.77
CA PRO A 29 1.95 11.88 -1.77
C PRO A 29 2.53 11.65 -3.17
N ILE A 30 1.67 11.68 -4.19
CA ILE A 30 2.14 11.69 -5.57
C ILE A 30 2.55 13.11 -5.99
N ASN A 31 3.60 13.21 -6.80
CA ASN A 31 3.98 14.43 -7.47
C ASN A 31 3.17 14.57 -8.78
N PRO A 32 2.21 15.51 -8.88
CA PRO A 32 1.41 15.69 -10.08
C PRO A 32 2.21 16.20 -11.29
N LEU A 33 3.42 16.74 -11.06
CA LEU A 33 4.32 17.16 -12.13
C LEU A 33 5.15 15.99 -12.68
N SER A 34 5.17 14.84 -12.01
CA SER A 34 5.85 13.63 -12.48
C SER A 34 4.92 12.79 -13.36
N PRO A 35 5.20 12.63 -14.67
CA PRO A 35 4.39 11.76 -15.53
C PRO A 35 4.43 10.30 -15.10
N TYR A 36 5.55 9.86 -14.50
CA TYR A 36 5.72 8.51 -13.98
C TYR A 36 4.72 8.21 -12.86
N GLU A 37 4.68 9.07 -11.83
CA GLU A 37 3.80 8.85 -10.67
C GLU A 37 2.32 8.98 -11.04
N ARG A 38 2.01 9.87 -11.99
CA ARG A 38 0.66 9.96 -12.56
C ARG A 38 0.22 8.68 -13.24
N ARG A 39 1.09 8.03 -14.02
CA ARG A 39 0.79 6.74 -14.67
C ARG A 39 0.56 5.66 -13.63
N LEU A 40 1.43 5.54 -12.63
CA LEU A 40 1.24 4.56 -11.55
C LEU A 40 -0.12 4.67 -10.86
N LYS A 41 -0.60 5.91 -10.61
CA LYS A 41 -1.96 6.13 -10.08
C LYS A 41 -3.04 5.75 -11.10
N GLN A 42 -2.88 6.13 -12.37
CA GLN A 42 -3.86 5.87 -13.43
C GLN A 42 -3.99 4.38 -13.75
N ASP A 43 -2.88 3.65 -13.74
CA ASP A 43 -2.80 2.22 -14.04
C ASP A 43 -3.23 1.36 -12.84
N GLY A 44 -3.37 1.96 -11.66
CA GLY A 44 -3.78 1.29 -10.42
C GLY A 44 -2.65 0.58 -9.67
N ASP A 45 -1.40 0.83 -10.05
CA ASP A 45 -0.23 0.35 -9.31
C ASP A 45 -0.07 1.07 -7.96
N LEU A 46 -0.43 2.35 -7.92
CA LEU A 46 -0.55 3.13 -6.69
C LEU A 46 -2.02 3.31 -6.31
N VAL A 47 -2.35 2.89 -5.10
CA VAL A 47 -3.71 2.99 -4.53
C VAL A 47 -3.73 3.97 -3.37
N LEU A 48 -4.86 4.66 -3.20
CA LEU A 48 -5.04 5.57 -2.08
C LEU A 48 -4.98 4.77 -0.77
N LYS A 49 -4.09 5.17 0.14
CA LYS A 49 -4.03 4.60 1.48
C LYS A 49 -5.34 4.95 2.18
N PRO A 50 -6.12 3.96 2.65
CA PRO A 50 -7.33 4.25 3.39
C PRO A 50 -6.96 5.11 4.59
N ALA A 51 -7.59 6.28 4.71
CA ALA A 51 -7.51 7.07 5.93
C ALA A 51 -7.93 6.14 7.06
N ALA A 52 -7.03 5.90 8.01
CA ALA A 52 -7.32 5.03 9.13
C ALA A 52 -8.46 5.68 9.94
N THR A 53 -9.71 5.39 9.59
CA THR A 53 -10.78 5.36 10.56
C THR A 53 -10.33 4.33 11.58
N ALA A 54 -10.06 4.79 12.80
CA ALA A 54 -9.61 3.97 13.89
C ALA A 54 -10.61 2.81 14.14
N ALA A 55 -10.38 1.66 13.49
CA ALA A 55 -10.96 0.38 13.86
C ALA A 55 -10.29 -0.77 13.09
N SER A 56 -9.57 -1.60 13.84
CA SER A 56 -9.49 -3.06 13.67
C SER A 56 -9.43 -3.61 12.24
N SER A 57 -8.23 -4.02 11.84
CA SER A 57 -8.04 -5.38 11.32
C SER A 57 -6.60 -5.82 11.57
N LYS A 58 -6.40 -6.24 12.82
CA LYS A 58 -5.50 -7.34 13.13
C LYS A 58 -5.91 -8.54 12.26
N LYS A 59 -5.26 -8.71 11.10
CA LYS A 59 -5.13 -10.02 10.45
C LYS A 59 -3.83 -10.58 11.02
N GLY A 60 -3.84 -11.27 12.15
CA GLY A 60 -4.56 -12.53 12.30
C GLY A 60 -3.71 -13.64 11.69
N GLN A 61 -2.50 -13.82 12.21
CA GLN A 61 -1.65 -14.95 11.89
C GLN A 61 -2.03 -16.08 12.86
N GLY A 62 -2.71 -17.10 12.34
CA GLY A 62 -2.79 -18.46 12.90
C GLY A 62 -3.73 -18.66 14.09
N GLY A 63 -4.95 -19.11 13.82
CA GLY A 63 -5.81 -19.70 14.85
C GLY A 63 -7.01 -20.40 14.24
N ASP A 64 -6.86 -21.71 13.94
CA ASP A 64 -7.94 -22.71 13.82
C ASP A 64 -7.39 -24.01 13.19
N THR A 65 -7.10 -24.99 14.05
CA THR A 65 -7.40 -26.43 13.91
C THR A 65 -6.85 -27.03 15.19
N GLY A 66 -7.64 -27.32 16.22
CA GLY A 66 -8.81 -28.18 16.20
C GLY A 66 -8.44 -29.35 17.13
N GLY A 67 -9.01 -29.36 18.34
CA GLY A 67 -8.68 -30.35 19.36
C GLY A 67 -8.99 -31.77 18.89
N ASP A 68 -8.01 -32.65 19.03
CA ASP A 68 -8.20 -34.09 18.96
C ASP A 68 -8.35 -34.60 20.41
N GLN A 69 -9.59 -34.94 20.77
CA GLN A 69 -9.91 -35.81 21.89
C GLN A 69 -10.68 -37.00 21.31
N SER A 70 -10.08 -38.19 21.35
CA SER A 70 -10.76 -39.49 21.48
C SER A 70 -9.75 -40.55 21.90
#